data_AF-A0A8C3FFE3-F1
#
_entry.id   AF-A0A8C3FFE3-F1
#
_cell.length_a   1.000
_cell.length_b   1.000
_cell.length_c   1.000
_cell.angle_alpha   90.00
_cell.angle_beta   90.00
_cell.angle_gamma   90.00
#
_symmetry.space_group_name_H-M   'P 1'
#
loop_
_entity.id
_entity.type
_entity.pdbx_description
1 polymer ?
#
loop_
_entity_poly.entity_id
_entity_poly.type
_entity_poly.pdbx_seq_one_letter_code
_entity_poly.pdbx_strand_id
1 'polypeptide(L)'
;FQRHVVETFFGFDEESVDSETSSVTSYNTDKTDRTPATPEEDLDDSTPKEEADLRFCQLTREYQALQRAYALLQEQVGGTLDAEREARTREQLQADLLRYQAKIEDLEKSLIEKGQDSKWIEEKQFLIRTNQELLEKIYKMELEENLLKNEMQDAKDQNELLEFRVLELEERERRSPAFNLHITTFPENNGSALQLFCQQEGIKVDVHAIGTLINKLTYITFNDALPNDAWLKQIEGTEAALTQKMMDLENEKDLFSKQKGYLEEELDYRKQALDQAYMKIQELEATLYNALQQDPGRRASESLNEVQREDLRAAVEKVRRQILRQSREFDSQILHERMELLQQAQQVTHHSFPPHQSSKTVEGFLFYFIFVTDGCL
;
A
#
# COMPACT_ATOMS: atom_id res chain seq x y z
N PHE A 1 25.92 11.34 -14.00
CA PHE A 1 25.89 12.81 -13.83
C PHE A 1 26.17 13.15 -12.37
N GLN A 2 26.91 14.24 -12.16
CA GLN A 2 27.65 14.61 -10.95
C GLN A 2 26.77 14.92 -9.73
N ARG A 3 27.32 14.63 -8.54
CA ARG A 3 26.80 15.04 -7.23
C ARG A 3 26.71 16.57 -7.15
N HIS A 4 25.53 17.10 -6.85
CA HIS A 4 25.38 18.50 -6.42
C HIS A 4 25.71 18.58 -4.93
N VAL A 5 26.85 19.19 -4.61
CA VAL A 5 27.17 19.70 -3.28
C VAL A 5 26.65 21.13 -3.25
N VAL A 6 25.77 21.44 -2.30
CA VAL A 6 25.33 22.82 -2.04
C VAL A 6 26.18 23.33 -0.87
N GLU A 7 27.10 24.24 -1.16
CA GLU A 7 27.81 25.05 -0.18
C GLU A 7 26.84 26.06 0.43
N THR A 8 26.77 26.12 1.76
CA THR A 8 26.06 27.18 2.48
C THR A 8 27.07 28.25 2.89
N PHE A 9 27.08 29.36 2.15
CA PHE A 9 27.64 30.64 2.58
C PHE A 9 26.46 31.54 2.97
N PHE A 10 26.41 31.99 4.22
CA PHE A 10 25.57 33.13 4.59
C PHE A 10 26.28 33.92 5.70
N GLY A 11 26.87 35.04 5.29
CA GLY A 11 27.08 36.18 6.16
C GLY A 11 26.03 37.23 5.85
N PHE A 12 25.56 37.94 6.87
CA PHE A 12 25.10 39.32 6.77
C PHE A 12 25.34 40.00 8.13
N ASP A 13 26.21 41.01 8.10
CA ASP A 13 26.22 42.14 9.03
C ASP A 13 25.00 43.02 8.74
N GLU A 14 24.31 43.52 9.78
CA GLU A 14 23.92 44.93 9.87
C GLU A 14 23.42 45.30 11.29
N GLU A 15 24.11 46.30 11.85
CA GLU A 15 23.74 47.35 12.80
C GLU A 15 22.40 47.30 13.57
N SER A 16 22.47 47.47 14.90
CA SER A 16 21.57 48.40 15.62
C SER A 16 22.07 48.78 17.03
N VAL A 17 22.81 49.88 17.08
CA VAL A 17 22.75 51.04 17.99
C VAL A 17 22.33 50.95 19.48
N ASP A 18 23.23 51.56 20.28
CA ASP A 18 23.02 52.56 21.34
C ASP A 18 22.65 52.18 22.78
N SER A 19 23.61 52.44 23.68
CA SER A 19 23.53 53.31 24.88
C SER A 19 24.77 53.05 25.75
N GLU A 20 25.56 53.98 26.29
CA GLU A 20 25.47 55.43 26.48
C GLU A 20 26.88 55.92 26.92
N THR A 21 27.27 57.11 26.45
CA THR A 21 27.93 58.24 27.18
C THR A 21 28.79 57.94 28.42
N SER A 22 29.94 58.54 28.73
CA SER A 22 30.50 59.88 28.50
C SER A 22 31.86 59.89 29.24
N SER A 23 32.95 60.41 28.66
CA SER A 23 33.99 61.10 29.45
C SER A 23 34.84 62.01 28.55
N VAL A 24 34.43 63.27 28.36
CA VAL A 24 35.37 64.33 27.98
C VAL A 24 35.01 65.60 28.76
N THR A 25 36.04 66.40 29.05
CA THR A 25 36.08 67.75 29.66
C THR A 25 36.13 67.80 31.19
N SER A 26 37.01 68.56 31.85
CA SER A 26 38.01 69.54 31.40
C SER A 26 38.95 69.90 32.55
N TYR A 27 40.26 69.91 32.31
CA TYR A 27 41.22 70.66 33.11
C TYR A 27 41.37 72.05 32.50
N ASN A 28 40.93 73.10 33.19
CA ASN A 28 41.48 74.46 33.10
C ASN A 28 40.83 75.37 34.15
N THR A 29 41.59 75.71 35.18
CA THR A 29 41.51 77.03 35.84
C THR A 29 42.93 77.48 36.12
N ASP A 30 43.43 78.19 35.11
CA ASP A 30 44.12 79.49 35.17
C ASP A 30 44.78 79.89 36.50
N LYS A 31 46.10 80.07 36.42
CA LYS A 31 46.95 80.81 37.36
C LYS A 31 47.55 81.99 36.61
N THR A 32 47.18 83.20 37.00
CA THR A 32 47.91 84.47 36.86
C THR A 32 47.28 85.40 37.90
N ASP A 33 47.95 86.29 38.64
CA ASP A 33 49.32 86.73 38.73
C ASP A 33 49.42 87.60 40.01
N ARG A 34 50.64 87.75 40.56
CA ARG A 34 51.17 88.78 41.48
C ARG A 34 51.88 88.25 42.73
N THR A 35 53.21 88.29 42.67
CA THR A 35 54.11 88.56 43.81
C THR A 35 54.15 90.08 44.07
N PRO A 36 54.33 90.58 45.31
CA PRO A 36 55.69 90.63 45.88
C PRO A 36 55.82 90.47 47.41
N ALA A 37 57.06 90.14 47.81
CA ALA A 37 57.76 90.43 49.07
C ALA A 37 57.58 89.50 50.30
N THR A 38 58.64 88.75 50.61
CA THR A 38 59.13 88.36 51.96
C THR A 38 59.92 89.53 52.59
N PRO A 39 60.32 89.55 53.90
CA PRO A 39 60.24 88.54 54.98
C PRO A 39 59.62 89.13 56.29
N GLU A 40 59.31 88.38 57.35
CA GLU A 40 60.23 88.03 58.46
C GLU A 40 59.52 87.12 59.49
N GLU A 41 60.28 86.13 60.00
CA GLU A 41 60.35 85.54 61.35
C GLU A 41 59.02 85.20 62.09
N ASP A 42 58.75 83.97 62.51
CA ASP A 42 59.53 83.27 63.54
C ASP A 42 59.31 81.75 63.49
N LEU A 43 60.37 81.02 63.85
CA LEU A 43 60.42 79.58 64.05
C LEU A 43 59.48 79.17 65.20
N ASP A 44 58.45 78.37 64.92
CA ASP A 44 57.80 77.57 65.96
C ASP A 44 57.90 76.07 65.64
N ASP A 45 58.62 75.38 66.52
CA ASP A 45 59.05 73.98 66.50
C ASP A 45 57.89 73.01 66.86
N SER A 46 56.67 73.38 66.46
CA SER A 46 55.39 72.69 66.77
C SER A 46 54.74 72.05 65.53
N THR A 47 55.08 72.54 64.34
CA THR A 47 54.49 72.12 63.05
C THR A 47 54.69 70.64 62.65
N PRO A 48 55.85 69.98 62.84
CA PRO A 48 56.01 68.57 62.42
C PRO A 48 55.30 67.59 63.36
N LYS A 49 55.09 67.99 64.63
CA LYS A 49 54.42 67.16 65.64
C LYS A 49 52.91 67.18 65.44
N GLU A 50 52.35 68.35 65.20
CA GLU A 50 50.92 68.49 64.86
C GLU A 50 50.58 67.80 63.53
N GLU A 51 51.48 67.85 62.54
CA GLU A 51 51.28 67.13 61.27
C GLU A 51 51.31 65.60 61.44
N ALA A 52 52.19 65.08 62.31
CA ALA A 52 52.25 63.66 62.63
C ALA A 52 50.98 63.18 63.37
N ASP A 53 50.45 63.97 64.30
CA ASP A 53 49.22 63.66 65.03
C ASP A 53 47.99 63.67 64.11
N LEU A 54 47.92 64.59 63.15
CA LEU A 54 46.88 64.62 62.12
C LEU A 54 46.95 63.41 61.19
N ARG A 55 48.15 63.00 60.76
CA ARG A 55 48.34 61.78 59.96
C ARG A 55 47.94 60.52 60.71
N PHE A 56 48.26 60.43 62.00
CA PHE A 56 47.85 59.31 62.84
C PHE A 56 46.33 59.22 62.99
N CYS A 57 45.67 60.37 63.21
CA CYS A 57 44.21 60.45 63.26
C CYS A 57 43.57 60.03 61.93
N GLN A 58 44.13 60.45 60.80
CA GLN A 58 43.66 60.09 59.46
C GLN A 58 43.82 58.58 59.19
N LEU A 59 45.00 58.03 59.48
CA LEU A 59 45.27 56.60 59.30
C LEU A 59 44.35 55.72 60.18
N THR A 60 44.04 56.17 61.39
CA THR A 60 43.11 55.47 62.28
C THR A 60 41.69 55.46 61.71
N ARG A 61 41.23 56.57 61.12
CA ARG A 61 39.92 56.64 60.45
C ARG A 61 39.86 55.74 59.23
N GLU A 62 40.93 55.71 58.43
CA GLU A 62 41.05 54.85 57.25
C GLU A 62 41.09 53.37 57.65
N TYR A 63 41.82 53.01 58.70
CA TYR A 63 41.84 51.65 59.24
C TYR A 63 40.45 51.19 59.71
N GLN A 64 39.72 52.04 60.42
CA GLN A 64 38.34 51.74 60.84
C GLN A 64 37.38 51.66 59.66
N ALA A 65 37.55 52.50 58.63
CA ALA A 65 36.76 52.44 57.40
C ALA A 65 37.04 51.13 56.65
N LEU A 66 38.28 50.68 56.61
CA LEU A 66 38.69 49.43 56.00
C LEU A 66 38.14 48.22 56.76
N GLN A 67 38.19 48.23 58.10
CA GLN A 67 37.59 47.19 58.93
C GLN A 67 36.07 47.09 58.71
N ARG A 68 35.38 48.23 58.59
CA ARG A 68 33.95 48.26 58.27
C ARG A 68 33.66 47.76 56.85
N ALA A 69 34.47 48.17 55.86
CA ALA A 69 34.34 47.68 54.49
C ALA A 69 34.59 46.16 54.39
N TYR A 70 35.58 45.64 55.15
CA TYR A 70 35.86 44.21 55.23
C TYR A 70 34.70 43.44 55.88
N ALA A 71 34.11 43.95 56.97
CA ALA A 71 32.93 43.34 57.59
C ALA A 71 31.72 43.31 56.65
N LEU A 72 31.47 44.39 55.91
CA LEU A 72 30.38 44.46 54.93
C LEU A 72 30.63 43.55 53.72
N LEU A 73 31.87 43.40 53.27
CA LEU A 73 32.24 42.43 52.25
C LEU A 73 32.06 41.00 52.76
N GLN A 74 32.43 40.71 54.00
CA GLN A 74 32.18 39.41 54.63
C GLN A 74 30.67 39.10 54.73
N GLU A 75 29.84 40.13 54.95
CA GLU A 75 28.38 40.03 55.03
C GLU A 75 27.75 39.86 53.63
N GLN A 76 28.20 40.62 52.61
CA GLN A 76 27.69 40.52 51.23
C GLN A 76 28.17 39.29 50.47
N VAL A 77 29.41 38.85 50.69
CA VAL A 77 29.94 37.61 50.12
C VAL A 77 29.35 36.39 50.82
N GLY A 78 28.59 36.59 51.90
CA GLY A 78 28.07 35.53 52.76
C GLY A 78 29.22 34.93 53.54
N GLY A 79 29.24 35.15 54.85
CA GLY A 79 30.08 34.40 55.76
C GLY A 79 29.86 32.91 55.48
N THR A 80 30.87 32.26 54.89
CA THR A 80 30.79 30.97 54.21
C THR A 80 29.85 31.01 52.99
N LEU A 81 30.41 30.85 51.79
CA LEU A 81 29.77 29.97 50.80
C LEU A 81 29.33 28.75 51.61
N ASP A 82 28.02 28.51 51.70
CA ASP A 82 27.44 27.33 52.34
C ASP A 82 27.97 26.13 51.54
N ALA A 83 29.18 25.69 51.89
CA ALA A 83 29.96 24.74 51.13
C ALA A 83 29.22 23.41 51.06
N GLU A 84 28.36 23.14 52.05
CA GLU A 84 27.40 22.04 52.00
C GLU A 84 26.31 22.26 50.95
N ARG A 85 25.71 23.44 50.84
CA ARG A 85 24.73 23.73 49.78
C ARG A 85 25.35 23.70 48.40
N GLU A 86 26.56 24.23 48.23
CA GLU A 86 27.27 24.17 46.96
C GLU A 86 27.68 22.73 46.62
N ALA A 87 28.11 21.93 47.60
CA ALA A 87 28.38 20.49 47.43
C ALA A 87 27.11 19.73 47.04
N ARG A 88 25.98 19.95 47.72
CA ARG A 88 24.68 19.34 47.37
C ARG A 88 24.23 19.72 45.97
N THR A 89 24.44 20.98 45.57
CA THR A 89 24.10 21.44 44.21
C THR A 89 24.99 20.77 43.17
N ARG A 90 26.30 20.63 43.43
CA ARG A 90 27.22 19.89 42.56
C ARG A 90 26.87 18.41 42.46
N GLU A 91 26.56 17.75 43.57
CA GLU A 91 26.14 16.35 43.62
C GLU A 91 24.84 16.12 42.83
N GLN A 92 23.86 17.02 43.00
CA GLN A 92 22.60 16.97 42.26
C GLN A 92 22.84 17.11 40.75
N LEU A 93 23.65 18.09 40.34
CA LEU A 93 24.01 18.28 38.93
C LEU A 93 24.78 17.07 38.38
N GLN A 94 25.64 16.43 39.17
CA GLN A 94 26.35 15.21 38.79
C GLN A 94 25.38 14.03 38.59
N ALA A 95 24.41 13.87 39.48
CA ALA A 95 23.38 12.84 39.36
C ALA A 95 22.50 13.06 38.12
N ASP A 96 22.12 14.30 37.85
CA ASP A 96 21.33 14.66 36.67
C ASP A 96 22.12 14.43 35.38
N LEU A 97 23.41 14.78 35.35
CA LEU A 97 24.30 14.55 34.21
C LEU A 97 24.40 13.05 33.89
N LEU A 98 24.64 12.20 34.90
CA LEU A 98 24.66 10.75 34.74
C LEU A 98 23.32 10.20 34.23
N ARG A 99 22.20 10.75 34.73
CA ARG A 99 20.85 10.34 34.30
C ARG A 99 20.58 10.70 32.84
N TYR A 100 21.01 11.89 32.40
CA TYR A 100 20.89 12.28 31.01
C TYR A 100 21.83 11.48 30.10
N GLN A 101 23.04 11.15 30.53
CA GLN A 101 23.94 10.26 29.79
C GLN A 101 23.32 8.87 29.59
N ALA A 102 22.80 8.25 30.64
CA ALA A 102 22.11 6.96 30.50
C ALA A 102 20.92 7.04 29.52
N LYS A 103 20.15 8.14 29.59
CA LYS A 103 19.03 8.35 28.65
C LYS A 103 19.48 8.56 27.21
N ILE A 104 20.62 9.21 26.99
CA ILE A 104 21.22 9.37 25.67
C ILE A 104 21.65 7.99 25.13
N GLU A 105 22.35 7.19 25.94
CA GLU A 105 22.77 5.83 25.54
C GLU A 105 21.59 4.92 25.19
N ASP A 106 20.50 4.98 25.97
CA ASP A 106 19.27 4.20 25.68
C ASP A 106 18.61 4.65 24.38
N LEU A 107 18.56 5.96 24.11
CA LEU A 107 18.03 6.51 22.87
C LEU A 107 18.90 6.15 21.66
N GLU A 108 20.23 6.20 21.81
CA GLU A 108 21.18 5.77 20.77
C GLU A 108 21.03 4.30 20.43
N LYS A 109 20.89 3.41 21.44
CA LYS A 109 20.60 1.99 21.23
C LYS A 109 19.26 1.79 20.50
N SER A 110 18.20 2.48 20.95
CA SER A 110 16.89 2.41 20.30
C SER A 110 16.91 2.90 18.85
N LEU A 111 17.72 3.91 18.54
CA LEU A 111 17.89 4.43 17.18
C LEU A 111 18.61 3.43 16.27
N ILE A 112 19.64 2.75 16.78
CA ILE A 112 20.35 1.69 16.06
C ILE A 112 19.42 0.50 15.78
N GLU A 113 18.62 0.08 16.75
CA GLU A 113 17.64 -1.00 16.59
C GLU A 113 16.54 -0.65 15.58
N LYS A 114 16.02 0.59 15.59
CA LYS A 114 15.03 1.05 14.59
C LYS A 114 15.61 1.22 13.19
N GLY A 115 16.93 1.45 13.07
CA GLY A 115 17.64 1.56 11.79
C GLY A 115 17.94 0.20 11.12
N GLN A 116 17.71 -0.92 11.81
CA GLN A 116 17.98 -2.28 11.34
C GLN A 116 16.72 -3.14 11.30
N ASP A 117 15.69 -2.73 10.57
CA ASP A 117 14.63 -3.68 10.19
C ASP A 117 15.15 -4.62 9.08
N SER A 118 16.09 -5.51 9.44
CA SER A 118 16.73 -6.44 8.50
C SER A 118 15.70 -7.33 7.82
N LYS A 119 14.60 -7.63 8.52
CA LYS A 119 13.46 -8.37 7.98
C LYS A 119 12.79 -7.61 6.83
N TRP A 120 12.55 -6.32 6.99
CA TRP A 120 11.98 -5.50 5.91
C TRP A 120 12.87 -5.46 4.67
N ILE A 121 14.20 -5.37 4.85
CA ILE A 121 15.15 -5.38 3.74
C ILE A 121 15.13 -6.73 3.02
N GLU A 122 15.12 -7.85 3.77
CA GLU A 122 15.05 -9.20 3.22
C GLU A 122 13.73 -9.45 2.47
N GLU A 123 12.62 -9.01 3.04
CA GLU A 123 11.28 -9.13 2.46
C GLU A 123 11.15 -8.28 1.19
N LYS A 124 11.65 -7.05 1.19
CA LYS A 124 11.75 -6.21 -0.02
C LYS A 124 12.56 -6.89 -1.11
N GLN A 125 13.71 -7.49 -0.78
CA GLN A 125 14.55 -8.20 -1.76
C GLN A 125 13.90 -9.49 -2.28
N PHE A 126 13.10 -10.17 -1.45
CA PHE A 126 12.31 -11.32 -1.87
C PHE A 126 11.18 -10.92 -2.82
N LEU A 127 10.46 -9.83 -2.51
CA LEU A 127 9.40 -9.30 -3.35
C LEU A 127 9.94 -8.84 -4.72
N ILE A 128 11.12 -8.21 -4.76
CA ILE A 128 11.76 -7.82 -6.03
C ILE A 128 12.05 -9.05 -6.90
N ARG A 129 12.61 -10.13 -6.33
CA ARG A 129 12.88 -11.38 -7.06
C ARG A 129 11.60 -12.01 -7.59
N THR A 130 10.58 -12.12 -6.73
CA THR A 130 9.29 -12.71 -7.11
C THR A 130 8.60 -11.91 -8.21
N ASN A 131 8.65 -10.57 -8.14
CA ASN A 131 8.12 -9.71 -9.20
C ASN A 131 8.86 -9.91 -10.54
N GLN A 132 10.18 -10.09 -10.50
CA GLN A 132 10.96 -10.38 -11.71
C GLN A 132 10.51 -11.69 -12.37
N GLU A 133 10.32 -12.75 -11.57
CA GLU A 133 9.82 -14.04 -12.05
C GLU A 133 8.40 -13.95 -12.63
N LEU A 134 7.52 -13.16 -11.99
CA LEU A 134 6.17 -12.92 -12.49
C LEU A 134 6.17 -12.14 -13.80
N LEU A 135 7.03 -11.13 -13.94
CA LEU A 135 7.18 -10.37 -15.18
C LEU A 135 7.62 -11.27 -16.34
N GLU A 136 8.60 -12.16 -16.11
CA GLU A 136 9.05 -13.13 -17.11
C GLU A 136 7.93 -14.09 -17.50
N LYS A 137 7.12 -14.54 -16.53
CA LYS A 137 5.98 -15.42 -16.78
C LYS A 137 4.88 -14.74 -17.58
N ILE A 138 4.57 -13.47 -17.28
CA ILE A 138 3.60 -12.67 -18.05
C ILE A 138 4.08 -12.55 -19.49
N TYR A 139 5.35 -12.16 -19.70
CA TYR A 139 5.92 -12.03 -21.03
C TYR A 139 5.82 -13.34 -21.85
N LYS A 140 6.08 -14.48 -21.20
CA LYS A 140 5.93 -15.79 -21.85
C LYS A 140 4.48 -16.08 -22.22
N MET A 141 3.53 -15.82 -21.32
CA MET A 141 2.10 -16.03 -21.59
C MET A 141 1.59 -15.10 -22.70
N GLU A 142 2.04 -13.85 -22.77
CA GLU A 142 1.70 -12.93 -23.86
C GLU A 142 2.22 -13.44 -25.21
N LEU A 143 3.41 -14.04 -25.25
CA LEU A 143 3.93 -14.65 -26.47
C LEU A 143 3.08 -15.85 -26.92
N GLU A 144 2.73 -16.73 -25.98
CA GLU A 144 1.84 -17.88 -26.24
C GLU A 144 0.45 -17.45 -26.69
N GLU A 145 -0.13 -16.41 -26.09
CA GLU A 145 -1.42 -15.84 -26.50
C GLU A 145 -1.36 -15.33 -27.94
N ASN A 146 -0.29 -14.63 -28.31
CA ASN A 146 -0.12 -14.13 -29.69
C ASN A 146 0.02 -15.28 -30.70
N LEU A 147 0.70 -16.36 -30.35
CA LEU A 147 0.78 -17.56 -31.19
C LEU A 147 -0.60 -18.19 -31.38
N LEU A 148 -1.35 -18.40 -30.29
CA LEU A 148 -2.69 -18.98 -30.35
C LEU A 148 -3.68 -18.11 -31.14
N LYS A 149 -3.56 -16.78 -31.05
CA LYS A 149 -4.36 -15.86 -31.88
C LYS A 149 -4.10 -16.04 -33.37
N ASN A 150 -2.84 -16.23 -33.75
CA ASN A 150 -2.49 -16.47 -35.15
C ASN A 150 -3.04 -17.83 -35.62
N GLU A 151 -2.86 -18.89 -34.83
CA GLU A 151 -3.41 -20.22 -35.14
C GLU A 151 -4.94 -20.20 -35.27
N MET A 152 -5.62 -19.44 -34.40
CA MET A 152 -7.07 -19.25 -34.47
C MET A 152 -7.49 -18.54 -35.75
N GLN A 153 -6.73 -17.53 -36.19
CA GLN A 153 -7.01 -16.84 -37.45
C GLN A 153 -6.79 -17.76 -38.65
N ASP A 154 -5.69 -18.53 -38.67
CA ASP A 154 -5.43 -19.51 -39.72
C ASP A 154 -6.54 -20.57 -39.82
N ALA A 155 -7.02 -21.06 -38.68
CA ALA A 155 -8.14 -22.01 -38.62
C ALA A 155 -9.44 -21.39 -39.13
N LYS A 156 -9.68 -20.11 -38.84
CA LYS A 156 -10.85 -19.38 -39.33
C LYS A 156 -10.80 -19.22 -40.85
N ASP A 157 -9.67 -18.81 -41.41
CA ASP A 157 -9.47 -18.67 -42.85
C ASP A 157 -9.64 -20.02 -43.57
N GLN A 158 -9.14 -21.11 -42.98
CA GLN A 158 -9.39 -22.47 -43.48
C GLN A 158 -10.87 -22.85 -43.46
N ASN A 159 -11.60 -22.50 -42.40
CA ASN A 159 -13.03 -22.79 -42.30
C ASN A 159 -13.83 -22.02 -43.37
N GLU A 160 -13.52 -20.73 -43.58
CA GLU A 160 -14.12 -19.94 -44.66
C GLU A 160 -13.87 -20.60 -46.03
N LEU A 161 -12.65 -21.09 -46.29
CA LEU A 161 -12.35 -21.81 -47.52
C LEU A 161 -13.17 -23.11 -47.69
N LEU A 162 -13.37 -23.85 -46.60
CA LEU A 162 -14.19 -25.07 -46.61
C LEU A 162 -15.67 -24.74 -46.86
N GLU A 163 -16.20 -23.67 -46.28
CA GLU A 163 -17.56 -23.19 -46.56
C GLU A 163 -17.74 -22.89 -48.05
N PHE A 164 -16.79 -22.18 -48.69
CA PHE A 164 -16.83 -21.97 -50.13
C PHE A 164 -16.79 -23.28 -50.92
N ARG A 165 -15.98 -24.24 -50.49
CA ARG A 165 -15.87 -25.54 -51.16
C ARG A 165 -17.16 -26.36 -51.05
N VAL A 166 -17.83 -26.32 -49.89
CA VAL A 166 -19.13 -26.97 -49.70
C VAL A 166 -20.17 -26.36 -50.63
N LEU A 167 -20.29 -25.03 -50.68
CA LEU A 167 -21.21 -24.33 -51.58
C LEU A 167 -20.95 -24.67 -53.05
N GLU A 168 -19.69 -24.78 -53.46
CA GLU A 168 -19.32 -25.19 -54.83
C GLU A 168 -19.75 -26.63 -55.15
N LEU A 169 -19.66 -27.53 -54.17
CA LEU A 169 -20.09 -28.94 -54.31
C LEU A 169 -21.61 -29.04 -54.37
N GLU A 170 -22.35 -28.31 -53.53
CA GLU A 170 -23.80 -28.25 -53.54
C GLU A 170 -24.35 -27.72 -54.88
N GLU A 171 -23.75 -26.66 -55.44
CA GLU A 171 -24.16 -26.14 -56.75
C GLU A 171 -23.83 -27.11 -57.89
N ARG A 172 -22.73 -27.88 -57.78
CA ARG A 172 -22.43 -28.98 -58.73
C ARG A 172 -23.47 -30.08 -58.65
N GLU A 173 -23.88 -30.48 -57.45
CA GLU A 173 -24.92 -31.50 -57.26
C GLU A 173 -26.24 -31.03 -57.87
N ARG A 174 -26.65 -29.78 -57.61
CA ARG A 174 -27.87 -29.19 -58.18
C ARG A 174 -27.86 -29.09 -59.70
N ARG A 175 -26.69 -28.84 -60.31
CA ARG A 175 -26.51 -28.76 -61.78
C ARG A 175 -26.29 -30.11 -62.44
N SER A 176 -26.01 -31.15 -61.66
CA SER A 176 -25.89 -32.50 -62.18
C SER A 176 -27.26 -32.95 -62.68
N PRO A 177 -27.37 -33.54 -63.89
CA PRO A 177 -28.63 -34.17 -64.29
C PRO A 177 -28.99 -35.19 -63.22
N ALA A 178 -30.21 -35.14 -62.70
CA ALA A 178 -30.70 -36.17 -61.78
C ALA A 178 -30.34 -37.53 -62.38
N PHE A 179 -29.56 -38.33 -61.65
CA PHE A 179 -29.28 -39.71 -62.03
C PHE A 179 -30.62 -40.44 -61.93
N ASN A 180 -31.42 -40.37 -62.99
CA ASN A 180 -32.74 -40.98 -63.08
C ASN A 180 -32.54 -42.50 -63.18
N LEU A 181 -32.28 -43.15 -62.05
CA LEU A 181 -32.46 -44.58 -61.90
C LEU A 181 -33.94 -44.87 -62.14
N HIS A 182 -34.27 -45.18 -63.39
CA HIS A 182 -35.54 -45.78 -63.73
C HIS A 182 -35.55 -47.19 -63.12
N ILE A 183 -36.02 -47.30 -61.88
CA ILE A 183 -36.36 -48.59 -61.29
C ILE A 183 -37.65 -49.04 -62.00
N THR A 184 -37.48 -49.68 -63.16
CA THR A 184 -38.59 -50.39 -63.80
C THR A 184 -39.01 -51.53 -62.88
N THR A 185 -40.28 -51.56 -62.50
CA THR A 185 -40.87 -52.70 -61.80
C THR A 185 -40.81 -53.92 -62.71
N PHE A 186 -39.97 -54.89 -62.35
CA PHE A 186 -39.87 -56.16 -63.07
C PHE A 186 -41.18 -56.94 -62.90
N PRO A 187 -41.82 -57.44 -63.96
CA PRO A 187 -42.96 -58.32 -63.83
C PRO A 187 -42.53 -59.62 -63.12
N GLU A 188 -43.34 -60.07 -62.16
CA GLU A 188 -43.05 -61.12 -61.16
C GLU A 188 -42.58 -62.49 -61.70
N ASN A 189 -42.51 -62.69 -63.02
CA ASN A 189 -42.23 -63.98 -63.65
C ASN A 189 -40.96 -64.05 -64.50
N ASN A 190 -40.18 -62.96 -64.58
CA ASN A 190 -38.82 -63.01 -65.12
C ASN A 190 -37.86 -62.63 -64.00
N GLY A 191 -36.86 -63.47 -63.72
CA GLY A 191 -35.98 -63.38 -62.55
C GLY A 191 -35.38 -61.99 -62.30
N SER A 192 -34.84 -61.80 -61.10
CA SER A 192 -34.31 -60.49 -60.64
C SER A 192 -33.32 -59.89 -61.64
N ALA A 193 -33.16 -58.56 -61.62
CA ALA A 193 -32.24 -57.83 -62.52
C ALA A 193 -30.84 -58.47 -62.58
N LEU A 194 -30.36 -58.98 -61.45
CA LEU A 194 -29.08 -59.68 -61.34
C LEU A 194 -29.08 -61.02 -62.08
N GLN A 195 -30.18 -61.76 -62.01
CA GLN A 195 -30.32 -63.07 -62.65
C GLN A 195 -30.40 -62.95 -64.18
N LEU A 196 -31.04 -61.90 -64.69
CA LEU A 196 -31.04 -61.56 -66.11
C LEU A 196 -29.65 -61.12 -66.61
N PHE A 197 -28.94 -60.30 -65.82
CA PHE A 197 -27.58 -59.86 -66.14
C PHE A 197 -26.60 -61.05 -66.18
N CYS A 198 -26.65 -61.92 -65.17
CA CYS A 198 -25.81 -63.11 -65.15
C CYS A 198 -26.14 -64.10 -66.28
N GLN A 199 -27.42 -64.21 -66.69
CA GLN A 199 -27.81 -65.04 -67.83
C GLN A 199 -27.30 -64.46 -69.17
N GLN A 200 -27.29 -63.14 -69.34
CA GLN A 200 -26.72 -62.48 -70.51
C GLN A 200 -25.19 -62.63 -70.59
N GLU A 201 -24.50 -62.60 -69.45
CA GLU A 201 -23.04 -62.79 -69.34
C GLU A 201 -22.61 -64.27 -69.33
N GLY A 202 -23.56 -65.23 -69.45
CA GLY A 202 -23.27 -66.66 -69.43
C GLY A 202 -22.83 -67.22 -68.06
N ILE A 203 -23.01 -66.44 -66.99
CA ILE A 203 -22.65 -66.78 -65.61
C ILE A 203 -23.80 -67.59 -65.00
N LYS A 204 -23.57 -68.88 -64.72
CA LYS A 204 -24.52 -69.70 -63.96
C LYS A 204 -24.53 -69.26 -62.51
N VAL A 205 -25.58 -68.53 -62.11
CA VAL A 205 -25.84 -68.19 -60.70
C VAL A 205 -26.29 -69.46 -59.98
N ASP A 206 -25.40 -70.05 -59.18
CA ASP A 206 -25.78 -71.13 -58.28
C ASP A 206 -26.57 -70.56 -57.09
N VAL A 207 -27.90 -70.55 -57.24
CA VAL A 207 -28.85 -70.10 -56.23
C VAL A 207 -28.66 -70.85 -54.90
N HIS A 208 -28.15 -72.09 -54.94
CA HIS A 208 -27.88 -72.87 -53.73
C HIS A 208 -26.63 -72.35 -52.98
N ALA A 209 -25.58 -71.97 -53.71
CA ALA A 209 -24.40 -71.34 -53.12
C ALA A 209 -24.72 -69.97 -52.52
N ILE A 210 -25.56 -69.17 -53.19
CA ILE A 210 -26.03 -67.88 -52.66
C ILE A 210 -26.89 -68.08 -51.42
N GLY A 211 -27.84 -69.02 -51.44
CA GLY A 211 -28.66 -69.34 -50.26
C GLY A 211 -27.81 -69.83 -49.09
N THR A 212 -26.77 -70.62 -49.34
CA THR A 212 -25.82 -71.08 -48.31
C THR A 212 -24.99 -69.93 -47.75
N LEU A 213 -24.58 -68.98 -48.60
CA LEU A 213 -23.82 -67.80 -48.17
C LEU A 213 -24.67 -66.83 -47.35
N ILE A 214 -25.92 -66.60 -47.79
CA ILE A 214 -26.90 -65.80 -47.05
C ILE A 214 -27.15 -66.45 -45.70
N ASN A 215 -27.44 -67.75 -45.65
CA ASN A 215 -27.68 -68.44 -44.38
C ASN A 215 -26.45 -68.41 -43.45
N LYS A 216 -25.23 -68.49 -43.98
CA LYS A 216 -24.00 -68.30 -43.20
C LYS A 216 -23.85 -66.87 -42.69
N LEU A 217 -24.15 -65.87 -43.52
CA LEU A 217 -24.14 -64.46 -43.11
C LEU A 217 -25.19 -64.17 -42.04
N THR A 218 -26.40 -64.71 -42.18
CA THR A 218 -27.48 -64.60 -41.19
C THR A 218 -27.10 -65.28 -39.87
N TYR A 219 -26.45 -66.45 -39.93
CA TYR A 219 -25.95 -67.15 -38.74
C TYR A 219 -24.84 -66.38 -38.02
N ILE A 220 -23.96 -65.68 -38.75
CA ILE A 220 -22.93 -64.80 -38.19
C ILE A 220 -23.59 -63.57 -37.55
N THR A 221 -24.56 -62.93 -38.21
CA THR A 221 -25.28 -61.77 -37.65
C THR A 221 -26.09 -62.10 -36.39
N PHE A 222 -26.57 -63.34 -36.25
CA PHE A 222 -27.35 -63.77 -35.10
C PHE A 222 -26.52 -64.28 -33.92
N ASN A 223 -25.35 -64.89 -34.17
CA ASN A 223 -24.47 -65.38 -33.09
C ASN A 223 -23.50 -64.31 -32.57
N ASP A 224 -23.14 -63.30 -33.36
CA ASP A 224 -22.35 -62.14 -32.91
C ASP A 224 -23.23 -61.01 -32.32
N ALA A 225 -24.41 -61.33 -31.76
CA ALA A 225 -25.33 -60.33 -31.18
C ALA A 225 -24.94 -59.89 -29.75
N LEU A 226 -24.02 -60.57 -29.07
CA LEU A 226 -23.59 -60.23 -27.70
C LEU A 226 -22.71 -58.96 -27.55
N PRO A 227 -21.86 -58.56 -28.52
CA PRO A 227 -21.09 -57.31 -28.42
C PRO A 227 -21.92 -56.03 -28.61
N ASN A 228 -23.02 -56.08 -29.39
CA ASN A 228 -23.80 -54.89 -29.73
C ASN A 228 -24.61 -54.35 -28.53
N ASP A 229 -25.26 -55.21 -27.75
CA ASP A 229 -26.03 -54.76 -26.58
C ASP A 229 -25.14 -54.22 -25.46
N ALA A 230 -23.93 -54.76 -25.31
CA ALA A 230 -22.95 -54.26 -24.35
C ALA A 230 -22.39 -52.89 -24.76
N TRP A 231 -22.08 -52.71 -26.05
CA TRP A 231 -21.66 -51.43 -26.61
C TRP A 231 -22.76 -50.37 -26.51
N LEU A 232 -24.02 -50.72 -26.81
CA LEU A 232 -25.15 -49.80 -26.70
C LEU A 232 -25.34 -49.33 -25.25
N LYS A 233 -25.33 -50.23 -24.27
CA LYS A 233 -25.41 -49.86 -22.85
C LYS A 233 -24.25 -48.99 -22.39
N GLN A 234 -23.05 -49.22 -22.92
CA GLN A 234 -21.89 -48.38 -22.63
C GLN A 234 -22.08 -46.97 -23.21
N ILE A 235 -22.59 -46.85 -24.44
CA ILE A 235 -22.89 -45.57 -25.08
C ILE A 235 -23.96 -44.81 -24.28
N GLU A 236 -25.07 -45.46 -23.94
CA GLU A 236 -26.15 -44.87 -23.14
C GLU A 236 -25.66 -44.42 -21.76
N GLY A 237 -24.78 -45.20 -21.11
CA GLY A 237 -24.16 -44.83 -19.84
C GLY A 237 -23.24 -43.62 -19.97
N THR A 238 -22.46 -43.52 -21.06
CA THR A 238 -21.63 -42.35 -21.32
C THR A 238 -22.44 -41.11 -21.68
N GLU A 239 -23.56 -41.28 -22.40
CA GLU A 239 -24.48 -40.20 -22.73
C GLU A 239 -25.11 -39.62 -21.45
N ALA A 240 -25.64 -40.47 -20.58
CA ALA A 240 -26.21 -40.05 -19.30
C ALA A 240 -25.18 -39.33 -18.41
N ALA A 241 -23.93 -39.82 -18.36
CA ALA A 241 -22.86 -39.16 -17.61
C ALA A 241 -22.49 -37.79 -18.19
N LEU A 242 -22.48 -37.64 -19.52
CA LEU A 242 -22.24 -36.37 -20.19
C LEU A 242 -23.40 -35.39 -19.94
N THR A 243 -24.65 -35.84 -20.03
CA THR A 243 -25.82 -35.01 -19.73
C THR A 243 -25.80 -34.51 -18.29
N GLN A 244 -25.46 -35.37 -17.33
CA GLN A 244 -25.30 -34.95 -15.93
C GLN A 244 -24.20 -33.90 -15.78
N LYS A 245 -23.04 -34.12 -16.42
CA LYS A 245 -21.92 -33.18 -16.38
C LYS A 245 -22.27 -31.83 -17.01
N MET A 246 -23.08 -31.81 -18.07
CA MET A 246 -23.58 -30.57 -18.65
C MET A 246 -24.46 -29.79 -17.66
N MET A 247 -25.39 -30.47 -16.98
CA MET A 247 -26.23 -29.85 -15.96
C MET A 247 -25.41 -29.30 -14.79
N ASP A 248 -24.41 -30.05 -14.33
CA ASP A 248 -23.53 -29.61 -13.25
C ASP A 248 -22.75 -28.35 -13.65
N LEU A 249 -22.22 -28.30 -14.88
CA LEU A 249 -21.54 -27.13 -15.42
C LEU A 249 -22.47 -25.92 -15.56
N GLU A 250 -23.73 -26.11 -15.96
CA GLU A 250 -24.72 -25.04 -16.00
C GLU A 250 -25.00 -24.48 -14.60
N ASN A 251 -25.14 -25.35 -13.60
CA ASN A 251 -25.34 -24.95 -12.21
C ASN A 251 -24.12 -24.19 -11.64
N GLU A 252 -22.90 -24.67 -11.92
CA GLU A 252 -21.67 -23.97 -11.54
C GLU A 252 -21.57 -22.61 -12.22
N LYS A 253 -21.89 -22.52 -13.52
CA LYS A 253 -21.90 -21.26 -14.27
C LYS A 253 -22.87 -20.25 -13.66
N ASP A 254 -24.04 -20.69 -13.24
CA ASP A 254 -25.04 -19.83 -12.62
C ASP A 254 -24.59 -19.35 -11.24
N LEU A 255 -23.91 -20.20 -10.47
CA LEU A 255 -23.30 -19.81 -9.19
C LEU A 255 -22.18 -18.79 -9.39
N PHE A 256 -21.28 -19.01 -10.35
CA PHE A 256 -20.22 -18.05 -10.71
C PHE A 256 -20.80 -16.72 -11.18
N SER A 257 -21.90 -16.75 -11.94
CA SER A 257 -22.57 -15.54 -12.41
C SER A 257 -23.15 -14.72 -11.25
N LYS A 258 -23.72 -15.38 -10.23
CA LYS A 258 -24.19 -14.71 -9.00
C LYS A 258 -23.03 -14.12 -8.21
N GLN A 259 -21.97 -14.88 -7.99
CA GLN A 259 -20.77 -14.41 -7.29
C GLN A 259 -20.14 -13.20 -7.99
N LYS A 260 -20.08 -13.24 -9.32
CA LYS A 260 -19.63 -12.10 -10.14
C LYS A 260 -20.52 -10.86 -9.90
N GLY A 261 -21.85 -11.03 -9.90
CA GLY A 261 -22.78 -9.93 -9.64
C GLY A 261 -22.54 -9.27 -8.27
N TYR A 262 -22.36 -10.06 -7.21
CA TYR A 262 -22.05 -9.51 -5.88
C TYR A 262 -20.73 -8.72 -5.86
N LEU A 263 -19.71 -9.18 -6.59
CA LEU A 263 -18.43 -8.47 -6.68
C LEU A 263 -18.56 -7.15 -7.46
N GLU A 264 -19.39 -7.12 -8.49
CA GLU A 264 -19.69 -5.90 -9.26
C GLU A 264 -20.44 -4.87 -8.39
N GLU A 265 -21.47 -5.30 -7.66
CA GLU A 265 -22.22 -4.44 -6.72
C GLU A 265 -21.31 -3.85 -5.63
N GLU A 266 -20.46 -4.69 -5.04
CA GLU A 266 -19.50 -4.29 -4.01
C GLU A 266 -18.43 -3.33 -4.56
N LEU A 267 -17.99 -3.52 -5.82
CA LEU A 267 -17.06 -2.61 -6.48
C LEU A 267 -17.71 -1.24 -6.71
N ASP A 268 -18.97 -1.21 -7.12
CA ASP A 268 -19.70 0.04 -7.36
C ASP A 268 -19.96 0.79 -6.04
N TYR A 269 -20.27 0.06 -4.96
CA TYR A 269 -20.34 0.65 -3.61
C TYR A 269 -19.02 1.33 -3.21
N ARG A 270 -17.87 0.66 -3.43
CA ARG A 270 -16.55 1.24 -3.12
C ARG A 270 -16.25 2.48 -3.95
N LYS A 271 -16.57 2.48 -5.25
CA LYS A 271 -16.42 3.67 -6.09
C LYS A 271 -17.24 4.83 -5.54
N GLN A 272 -18.49 4.58 -5.17
CA GLN A 272 -19.36 5.61 -4.62
C GLN A 272 -18.83 6.16 -3.29
N ALA A 273 -18.34 5.30 -2.39
CA ALA A 273 -17.74 5.71 -1.13
C ALA A 273 -16.48 6.55 -1.35
N LEU A 274 -15.65 6.18 -2.33
CA LEU A 274 -14.46 6.93 -2.72
C LEU A 274 -14.83 8.31 -3.30
N ASP A 275 -15.82 8.38 -4.18
CA ASP A 275 -16.32 9.64 -4.75
C ASP A 275 -16.85 10.57 -3.65
N GLN A 276 -17.60 10.03 -2.68
CA GLN A 276 -18.06 10.79 -1.51
C GLN A 276 -16.90 11.32 -0.67
N ALA A 277 -15.85 10.51 -0.46
CA ALA A 277 -14.66 10.94 0.25
C ALA A 277 -13.93 12.07 -0.50
N TYR A 278 -13.78 11.95 -1.82
CA TYR A 278 -13.20 13.01 -2.66
C TYR A 278 -14.00 14.31 -2.59
N MET A 279 -15.33 14.24 -2.70
CA MET A 279 -16.19 15.42 -2.53
C MET A 279 -15.99 16.05 -1.16
N LYS A 280 -15.87 15.25 -0.10
CA LYS A 280 -15.64 15.77 1.25
C LYS A 280 -14.28 16.44 1.41
N ILE A 281 -13.24 15.87 0.80
CA ILE A 281 -11.91 16.49 0.77
C ILE A 281 -11.99 17.85 0.06
N GLN A 282 -12.62 17.92 -1.11
CA GLN A 282 -12.78 19.17 -1.85
C GLN A 282 -13.58 20.22 -1.06
N GLU A 283 -14.65 19.83 -0.37
CA GLU A 283 -15.39 20.73 0.52
C GLU A 283 -14.50 21.30 1.64
N LEU A 284 -13.67 20.45 2.26
CA LEU A 284 -12.76 20.84 3.33
C LEU A 284 -11.64 21.74 2.80
N GLU A 285 -11.08 21.42 1.63
CA GLU A 285 -10.08 22.24 0.94
C GLU A 285 -10.64 23.62 0.58
N ALA A 286 -11.86 23.68 0.03
CA ALA A 286 -12.53 24.95 -0.26
C ALA A 286 -12.80 25.76 1.01
N THR A 287 -13.23 25.10 2.09
CA THR A 287 -13.44 25.74 3.40
C THR A 287 -12.13 26.30 3.95
N LEU A 288 -11.03 25.54 3.86
CA LEU A 288 -9.71 25.94 4.31
C LEU A 288 -9.16 27.09 3.46
N TYR A 289 -9.34 27.03 2.14
CA TYR A 289 -8.95 28.09 1.22
C TYR A 289 -9.70 29.41 1.50
N ASN A 290 -11.01 29.35 1.73
CA ASN A 290 -11.81 30.50 2.14
C ASN A 290 -11.37 31.07 3.49
N ALA A 291 -11.07 30.21 4.47
CA ALA A 291 -10.57 30.63 5.78
C ALA A 291 -9.20 31.32 5.67
N LEU A 292 -8.32 30.85 4.78
CA LEU A 292 -7.02 31.48 4.51
C LEU A 292 -7.14 32.81 3.76
N GLN A 293 -8.14 32.96 2.86
CA GLN A 293 -8.37 34.21 2.14
C GLN A 293 -8.92 35.35 3.01
N GLN A 294 -9.67 35.03 4.08
CA GLN A 294 -10.25 36.05 4.97
C GLN A 294 -9.21 36.80 5.83
N ASP A 295 -7.98 36.29 5.96
CA ASP A 295 -6.93 36.89 6.78
C ASP A 295 -5.52 36.80 6.11
N PRO A 296 -5.27 37.55 5.01
CA PRO A 296 -4.06 37.45 4.21
C PRO A 296 -2.88 38.14 4.91
N GLY A 297 -2.32 37.48 5.92
CA GLY A 297 -1.13 37.97 6.63
C GLY A 297 -0.94 37.43 8.05
N ARG A 298 -1.98 36.95 8.71
CA ARG A 298 -1.82 36.15 9.94
C ARG A 298 -1.61 34.70 9.54
N ARG A 299 -0.52 34.08 9.99
CA ARG A 299 -0.50 32.61 10.06
C ARG A 299 -1.72 32.21 10.88
N ALA A 300 -2.56 31.29 10.41
CA ALA A 300 -3.75 30.84 11.18
C ALA A 300 -3.40 30.33 12.61
N SER A 301 -2.12 30.05 12.88
CA SER A 301 -1.59 29.77 14.22
C SER A 301 -1.47 31.00 15.15
N GLU A 302 -1.40 32.21 14.60
CA GLU A 302 -1.19 33.49 15.31
C GLU A 302 -2.51 34.25 15.56
N SER A 303 -3.65 33.80 15.01
CA SER A 303 -4.99 34.38 15.27
C SER A 303 -5.74 33.70 16.43
N LEU A 304 -5.33 32.49 16.82
CA LEU A 304 -5.98 31.71 17.88
C LEU A 304 -5.13 31.68 19.15
N ASN A 305 -5.79 32.05 20.25
CA ASN A 305 -5.23 32.01 21.61
C ASN A 305 -4.83 30.55 21.95
N GLU A 306 -3.89 30.33 22.86
CA GLU A 306 -3.41 28.96 23.18
C GLU A 306 -4.56 28.01 23.56
N VAL A 307 -5.52 28.51 24.34
CA VAL A 307 -6.75 27.78 24.73
C VAL A 307 -7.59 27.38 23.52
N GLN A 308 -7.78 28.27 22.55
CA GLN A 308 -8.57 27.97 21.34
C GLN A 308 -7.83 26.98 20.41
N ARG A 309 -6.50 27.01 20.39
CA ARG A 309 -5.70 26.00 19.67
C ARG A 309 -5.78 24.63 20.32
N GLU A 310 -5.77 24.57 21.64
CA GLU A 310 -5.96 23.32 22.39
C GLU A 310 -7.38 22.76 22.21
N ASP A 311 -8.41 23.61 22.26
CA ASP A 311 -9.80 23.22 22.01
C ASP A 311 -9.99 22.72 20.57
N LEU A 312 -9.41 23.39 19.58
CA LEU A 312 -9.45 22.95 18.19
C LEU A 312 -8.71 21.62 18.00
N ARG A 313 -7.53 21.45 18.60
CA ARG A 313 -6.77 20.19 18.57
C ARG A 313 -7.57 19.06 19.22
N ALA A 314 -8.25 19.33 20.34
CA ALA A 314 -9.11 18.36 21.01
C ALA A 314 -10.34 17.99 20.17
N ALA A 315 -10.96 18.95 19.49
CA ALA A 315 -12.08 18.74 18.58
C ALA A 315 -11.67 17.91 17.36
N VAL A 316 -10.52 18.23 16.75
CA VAL A 316 -9.96 17.46 15.63
C VAL A 316 -9.67 16.02 16.06
N GLU A 317 -9.06 15.80 17.23
CA GLU A 317 -8.83 14.43 17.71
C GLU A 317 -10.09 13.72 18.16
N LYS A 318 -11.15 14.44 18.54
CA LYS A 318 -12.47 13.83 18.76
C LYS A 318 -13.07 13.35 17.44
N VAL A 319 -13.01 14.16 16.38
CA VAL A 319 -13.49 13.78 15.04
C VAL A 319 -12.66 12.63 14.47
N ARG A 320 -11.32 12.68 14.59
CA ARG A 320 -10.44 11.60 14.15
C ARG A 320 -10.75 10.27 14.84
N ARG A 321 -10.94 10.29 16.16
CA ARG A 321 -11.36 9.10 16.93
C ARG A 321 -12.73 8.60 16.49
N GLN A 322 -13.66 9.50 16.21
CA GLN A 322 -14.99 9.11 15.72
C GLN A 322 -14.92 8.44 14.36
N ILE A 323 -14.18 9.01 13.41
CA ILE A 323 -14.00 8.44 12.06
C ILE A 323 -13.35 7.06 12.15
N LEU A 324 -12.27 6.90 12.93
CA LEU A 324 -11.62 5.61 13.13
C LEU A 324 -12.55 4.56 13.75
N ARG A 325 -13.42 4.98 14.67
CA ARG A 325 -14.39 4.09 15.32
C ARG A 325 -15.48 3.66 14.33
N GLN A 326 -16.00 4.59 13.55
CA GLN A 326 -17.00 4.31 12.51
C GLN A 326 -16.44 3.41 11.41
N SER A 327 -15.19 3.63 10.98
CA SER A 327 -14.51 2.75 10.03
C SER A 327 -14.46 1.32 10.55
N ARG A 328 -13.99 1.12 11.80
CA ARG A 328 -13.91 -0.21 12.43
C ARG A 328 -15.27 -0.88 12.60
N GLU A 329 -16.30 -0.11 12.93
CA GLU A 329 -17.67 -0.62 13.03
C GLU A 329 -18.18 -1.08 11.66
N PHE A 330 -17.86 -0.35 10.59
CA PHE A 330 -18.21 -0.71 9.22
C PHE A 330 -17.45 -1.97 8.77
N ASP A 331 -16.15 -2.04 9.02
CA ASP A 331 -15.31 -3.20 8.69
C ASP A 331 -15.80 -4.45 9.43
N SER A 332 -16.22 -4.30 10.70
CA SER A 332 -16.80 -5.39 11.49
C SER A 332 -18.16 -5.85 10.96
N GLN A 333 -18.98 -4.95 10.41
CA GLN A 333 -20.26 -5.31 9.79
C GLN A 333 -20.03 -6.10 8.50
N ILE A 334 -19.15 -5.61 7.63
CA ILE A 334 -18.78 -6.32 6.41
C ILE A 334 -18.21 -7.71 6.72
N LEU A 335 -17.33 -7.81 7.73
CA LEU A 335 -16.79 -9.11 8.15
C LEU A 335 -17.88 -10.06 8.62
N HIS A 336 -18.89 -9.56 9.35
CA HIS A 336 -20.00 -10.36 9.84
C HIS A 336 -20.88 -10.87 8.70
N GLU A 337 -21.30 -10.00 7.79
CA GLU A 337 -22.11 -10.38 6.61
C GLU A 337 -21.37 -11.39 5.74
N ARG A 338 -20.05 -11.21 5.55
CA ARG A 338 -19.23 -12.15 4.79
C ARG A 338 -19.08 -13.49 5.49
N MET A 339 -18.94 -13.51 6.82
CA MET A 339 -18.87 -14.75 7.59
C MET A 339 -20.18 -15.53 7.49
N GLU A 340 -21.32 -14.84 7.47
CA GLU A 340 -22.65 -15.45 7.31
C GLU A 340 -22.83 -16.06 5.90
N LEU A 341 -22.44 -15.35 4.84
CA LEU A 341 -22.44 -15.87 3.47
C LEU A 341 -21.53 -17.11 3.32
N LEU A 342 -20.36 -17.08 3.95
CA LEU A 342 -19.41 -18.19 3.95
C LEU A 342 -20.01 -19.42 4.65
N GLN A 343 -20.69 -19.20 5.78
CA GLN A 343 -21.38 -20.26 6.51
C GLN A 343 -22.51 -20.88 5.68
N GLN A 344 -23.28 -20.06 4.95
CA GLN A 344 -24.32 -20.55 4.03
C GLN A 344 -23.72 -21.38 2.88
N ALA A 345 -22.62 -20.91 2.27
CA ALA A 345 -21.92 -21.66 1.23
C ALA A 345 -21.33 -23.00 1.72
N GLN A 346 -20.83 -23.03 2.96
CA GLN A 346 -20.35 -24.26 3.61
C GLN A 346 -21.47 -25.26 3.90
N GLN A 347 -22.67 -24.79 4.29
CA GLN A 347 -23.82 -25.67 4.50
C GLN A 347 -24.30 -26.32 3.19
N VAL A 348 -24.31 -25.57 2.08
CA VAL A 348 -24.69 -26.08 0.75
C VAL A 348 -23.69 -27.10 0.22
N THR A 349 -22.38 -26.85 0.40
CA THR A 349 -21.31 -27.78 -0.03
C THR A 349 -21.28 -29.07 0.78
N HIS A 350 -21.58 -29.02 2.09
CA HIS A 350 -21.72 -30.22 2.92
C HIS A 350 -22.90 -31.14 2.52
N HIS A 351 -23.90 -30.60 1.81
CA HIS A 351 -25.05 -31.36 1.31
C HIS A 351 -24.88 -31.86 -0.13
N SER A 352 -23.83 -31.45 -0.86
CA SER A 352 -23.74 -31.69 -2.31
C SER A 352 -22.42 -32.29 -2.84
N PHE A 353 -21.27 -32.22 -2.16
CA PHE A 353 -20.00 -32.79 -2.69
C PHE A 353 -19.02 -33.33 -1.62
N PRO A 354 -18.10 -34.28 -1.96
CA PRO A 354 -17.10 -34.82 -1.02
C PRO A 354 -16.03 -33.78 -0.64
N PRO A 355 -15.45 -33.87 0.58
CA PRO A 355 -14.75 -32.77 1.25
C PRO A 355 -13.35 -32.42 0.74
N HIS A 356 -12.92 -32.88 -0.45
CA HIS A 356 -11.50 -32.80 -0.86
C HIS A 356 -11.22 -31.88 -2.06
N GLN A 357 -12.24 -31.36 -2.74
CA GLN A 357 -12.05 -30.53 -3.94
C GLN A 357 -12.52 -29.08 -3.80
N SER A 358 -13.44 -28.77 -2.88
CA SER A 358 -13.98 -27.42 -2.66
C SER A 358 -13.13 -26.55 -1.71
N SER A 359 -12.35 -27.16 -0.80
CA SER A 359 -11.61 -26.42 0.24
C SER A 359 -10.51 -25.51 -0.34
N LYS A 360 -9.81 -25.96 -1.39
CA LYS A 360 -8.64 -25.25 -1.92
C LYS A 360 -8.99 -23.98 -2.71
N THR A 361 -10.13 -23.98 -3.41
CA THR A 361 -10.57 -22.85 -4.23
C THR A 361 -11.14 -21.73 -3.37
N VAL A 362 -11.86 -22.09 -2.30
CA VAL A 362 -12.44 -21.14 -1.35
C VAL A 362 -11.35 -20.55 -0.44
N GLU A 363 -10.41 -21.36 0.06
CA GLU A 363 -9.26 -20.87 0.84
C GLU A 363 -8.34 -19.96 0.02
N GLY A 364 -8.08 -20.29 -1.25
CA GLY A 364 -7.26 -19.45 -2.14
C GLY A 364 -7.89 -18.09 -2.45
N PHE A 365 -9.21 -18.05 -2.65
CA PHE A 365 -9.94 -16.79 -2.82
C PHE A 365 -9.98 -15.97 -1.53
N LEU A 366 -10.17 -16.60 -0.37
CA LEU A 366 -10.14 -15.91 0.93
C LEU A 366 -8.76 -15.33 1.26
N PHE A 367 -7.69 -16.06 0.96
CA PHE A 367 -6.33 -15.60 1.23
C PHE A 367 -5.97 -14.38 0.38
N TYR A 368 -6.35 -14.39 -0.90
CA TYR A 368 -6.16 -13.24 -1.78
C TYR A 368 -7.01 -12.04 -1.36
N PHE A 369 -8.25 -12.28 -0.90
CA PHE A 369 -9.14 -11.19 -0.52
C PHE A 369 -8.76 -10.54 0.82
N ILE A 370 -8.42 -11.31 1.87
CA ILE A 370 -7.98 -10.76 3.16
C ILE A 370 -6.71 -9.91 2.97
N PHE A 371 -5.74 -10.38 2.20
CA PHE A 371 -4.50 -9.64 1.95
C PHE A 371 -4.70 -8.35 1.14
N VAL A 372 -5.68 -8.33 0.24
CA VAL A 372 -5.96 -7.16 -0.60
C VAL A 372 -6.92 -6.17 0.10
N THR A 373 -7.78 -6.63 1.01
CA THR A 373 -8.70 -5.75 1.75
C THR A 373 -8.08 -5.12 3.00
N ASP A 374 -7.06 -5.72 3.62
CA ASP A 374 -6.42 -5.17 4.84
C ASP A 374 -5.35 -4.10 4.59
N GLY A 375 -5.26 -3.55 3.38
CA GLY A 375 -4.60 -2.25 3.16
C GLY A 375 -3.16 -2.17 3.68
N CYS A 376 -2.35 -3.21 3.50
CA CYS A 376 -0.89 -3.05 3.51
C CYS A 376 -0.42 -2.66 2.11
N LEU A 377 -0.64 -1.40 1.74
CA LEU A 377 0.19 -0.60 0.83
C LEU A 377 -0.03 0.90 1.10
#